data_AF-A0A962PXQ9-F1
#
_entry.id   AF-A0A962PXQ9-F1
#
_cell.length_a   1.000
_cell.length_b   1.000
_cell.length_c   1.000
_cell.angle_alpha   90.00
_cell.angle_beta   90.00
_cell.angle_gamma   90.00
#
_symmetry.space_group_name_H-M   'P 1'
#
loop_
_entity.id
_entity.type
_entity.pdbx_description
1 polymer ?
#
loop_
_entity_poly.entity_id
_entity_poly.type
_entity_poly.pdbx_seq_one_letter_code
_entity_poly.pdbx_strand_id
1 'polypeptide(L)'
;MNTFSTPDLTDAHPAARAVELQFTSYGATRVFSGPAVTIKCHEDNSLVKACVAEPGAGRVIVVDGGGSLRRALLGDMLAEQAAANGWAGLVINGAVRDVDQIAATAIGVQALGQCP
;
A
#
# COMPACT_ATOMS: atom_id res chain seq x y z
N MET A 1 -13.63 11.62 8.84
CA MET A 1 -13.05 10.43 8.20
C MET A 1 -14.17 9.43 8.05
N ASN A 2 -14.43 8.92 6.84
CA ASN A 2 -15.38 7.83 6.66
C ASN A 2 -14.74 6.56 7.24
N THR A 3 -15.11 6.22 8.46
CA THR A 3 -14.86 4.90 9.01
C THR A 3 -15.76 3.91 8.26
N PHE A 4 -15.15 2.98 7.54
CA PHE A 4 -15.84 1.85 6.93
C PHE A 4 -15.22 0.55 7.46
N SER A 5 -15.98 -0.53 7.40
CA SER A 5 -15.60 -1.86 7.85
C SER A 5 -15.62 -2.79 6.64
N THR A 6 -14.52 -3.49 6.37
CA THR A 6 -14.48 -4.44 5.24
C THR A 6 -15.43 -5.63 5.42
N PRO A 7 -15.65 -6.18 6.63
CA PRO A 7 -16.76 -7.12 6.88
C PRO A 7 -18.14 -6.57 6.48
N ASP A 8 -18.48 -5.35 6.92
CA ASP A 8 -19.78 -4.75 6.62
C ASP A 8 -19.98 -4.56 5.11
N LEU A 9 -18.89 -4.25 4.38
CA LEU A 9 -18.92 -4.17 2.91
C LEU A 9 -19.18 -5.54 2.27
N THR A 10 -18.59 -6.62 2.78
CA THR A 10 -18.84 -7.97 2.25
C THR A 10 -20.25 -8.45 2.57
N ASP A 11 -20.79 -8.10 3.74
CA ASP A 11 -22.17 -8.43 4.12
C ASP A 11 -23.19 -7.70 3.21
N ALA A 12 -22.93 -6.41 2.94
CA ALA A 12 -23.79 -5.58 2.08
C ALA A 12 -23.67 -5.91 0.58
N HIS A 13 -22.52 -6.45 0.16
CA HIS A 13 -22.22 -6.75 -1.24
C HIS A 13 -21.73 -8.19 -1.40
N PRO A 14 -22.63 -9.18 -1.59
CA PRO A 14 -22.26 -10.60 -1.68
C PRO A 14 -21.31 -10.96 -2.83
N ALA A 15 -21.21 -10.11 -3.86
CA ALA A 15 -20.29 -10.26 -4.98
C ALA A 15 -18.90 -9.64 -4.71
N ALA A 16 -18.73 -8.93 -3.59
CA ALA A 16 -17.45 -8.38 -3.19
C ALA A 16 -16.41 -9.48 -3.00
N ARG A 17 -15.15 -9.16 -3.31
CA ARG A 17 -14.04 -10.08 -3.16
C ARG A 17 -13.14 -9.58 -2.03
N ALA A 18 -12.81 -10.49 -1.13
CA ALA A 18 -11.78 -10.27 -0.12
C ALA A 18 -10.46 -10.86 -0.61
N VAL A 19 -9.35 -10.20 -0.24
CA VAL A 19 -8.01 -10.75 -0.44
C VAL A 19 -7.71 -11.67 0.74
N GLU A 20 -7.47 -12.95 0.47
CA GLU A 20 -7.17 -13.95 1.51
C GLU A 20 -5.75 -13.82 2.07
N LEU A 21 -4.84 -13.29 1.25
CA LEU A 21 -3.44 -13.07 1.61
C LEU A 21 -3.36 -12.09 2.79
N GLN A 22 -2.64 -12.50 3.84
CA GLN A 22 -2.46 -11.70 5.04
C GLN A 22 -1.35 -10.67 4.84
N PHE A 23 -1.58 -9.44 5.30
CA PHE A 23 -0.61 -8.35 5.25
C PHE A 23 -0.39 -7.75 6.64
N THR A 24 0.82 -7.23 6.86
CA THR A 24 1.13 -6.38 8.02
C THR A 24 0.92 -4.92 7.65
N SER A 25 0.32 -4.15 8.56
CA SER A 25 0.14 -2.72 8.38
C SER A 25 1.33 -1.94 8.93
N TYR A 26 1.93 -1.09 8.10
CA TYR A 26 3.14 -0.32 8.41
C TYR A 26 2.90 1.18 8.51
N GLY A 27 1.92 1.74 7.80
CA GLY A 27 1.65 3.18 7.81
C GLY A 27 0.80 3.66 8.99
N ALA A 28 0.77 4.98 9.24
CA ALA A 28 -0.03 5.58 10.32
C ALA A 28 -1.55 5.46 10.05
N THR A 29 -1.97 5.40 8.79
CA THR A 29 -3.37 5.24 8.41
C THR A 29 -3.74 3.76 8.34
N ARG A 30 -4.48 3.26 9.33
CA ARG A 30 -4.88 1.84 9.42
C ARG A 30 -6.07 1.47 8.52
N VAL A 31 -6.91 2.44 8.18
CA VAL A 31 -8.11 2.25 7.36
C VAL A 31 -8.06 3.23 6.20
N PHE A 32 -8.03 2.71 4.98
CA PHE A 32 -7.93 3.50 3.76
C PHE A 32 -8.62 2.79 2.59
N SER A 33 -9.13 3.57 1.64
CA SER A 33 -9.85 3.08 0.47
C SER A 33 -9.66 4.04 -0.69
N GLY A 34 -9.77 3.53 -1.92
CA GLY A 34 -9.77 4.34 -3.12
C GLY A 34 -9.76 3.50 -4.39
N PRO A 35 -9.86 4.13 -5.57
CA PRO A 35 -9.67 3.43 -6.83
C PRO A 35 -8.26 2.82 -6.90
N ALA A 36 -8.17 1.54 -7.30
CA ALA A 36 -6.91 0.83 -7.36
C ALA A 36 -6.10 1.18 -8.63
N VAL A 37 -4.79 1.33 -8.47
CA VAL A 37 -3.81 1.43 -9.55
C VAL A 37 -2.81 0.30 -9.36
N THR A 38 -2.59 -0.51 -10.39
CA THR A 38 -1.78 -1.74 -10.26
C THR A 38 -0.40 -1.58 -10.89
N ILE A 39 0.62 -2.08 -10.21
CA ILE A 39 1.99 -2.20 -10.72
C ILE A 39 2.41 -3.65 -10.58
N LYS A 40 3.03 -4.21 -11.62
CA LYS A 40 3.72 -5.51 -11.52
C LYS A 40 5.20 -5.31 -11.76
N CYS A 41 6.02 -5.76 -10.83
CA CYS A 41 7.47 -5.68 -10.91
C CYS A 41 8.10 -6.84 -10.13
N HIS A 42 9.42 -6.93 -10.15
CA HIS A 42 10.14 -7.93 -9.35
C HIS A 42 11.46 -7.36 -8.88
N GLU A 43 11.59 -7.15 -7.56
CA GLU A 43 12.82 -6.67 -6.90
C GLU A 43 13.38 -5.33 -7.42
N ASP A 44 12.59 -4.61 -8.21
CA ASP A 44 12.84 -3.27 -8.72
C ASP A 44 11.62 -2.38 -8.42
N ASN A 45 11.87 -1.20 -7.86
CA ASN A 45 10.83 -0.25 -7.46
C ASN A 45 10.78 0.99 -8.37
N SER A 46 11.42 0.97 -9.54
CA SER A 46 11.48 2.13 -10.43
C SER A 46 10.09 2.57 -10.89
N LEU A 47 9.19 1.61 -11.16
CA LEU A 47 7.78 1.89 -11.49
C LEU A 47 6.98 2.40 -10.27
N VAL A 48 7.28 1.90 -9.07
CA VAL A 48 6.66 2.39 -7.83
C VAL A 48 7.04 3.86 -7.62
N LYS A 49 8.32 4.19 -7.76
CA LYS A 49 8.85 5.55 -7.67
C LYS A 49 8.21 6.50 -8.68
N ALA A 50 8.02 6.06 -9.93
CA ALA A 50 7.36 6.87 -10.95
C ALA A 50 5.87 7.11 -10.58
N CYS A 51 5.16 6.07 -10.13
CA CYS A 51 3.75 6.16 -9.82
C CYS A 51 3.45 7.04 -8.60
N VAL A 52 4.23 6.94 -7.52
CA VAL A 52 4.03 7.79 -6.33
C VAL A 52 4.24 9.28 -6.62
N ALA A 53 4.94 9.63 -7.71
CA ALA A 53 5.15 11.01 -8.16
C ALA A 53 3.93 11.60 -8.88
N GLU A 54 2.96 10.77 -9.31
CA GLU A 54 1.72 11.22 -9.93
C GLU A 54 0.72 11.73 -8.88
N PRO A 55 -0.26 12.57 -9.28
CA PRO A 55 -1.37 12.95 -8.40
C PRO A 55 -2.15 11.73 -7.91
N GLY A 56 -2.18 11.53 -6.59
CA GLY A 56 -2.81 10.36 -5.98
C GLY A 56 -4.34 10.42 -6.04
N ALA A 57 -4.95 11.59 -5.81
CA ALA A 57 -6.40 11.78 -5.83
C ALA A 57 -7.18 10.75 -4.99
N GLY A 58 -6.61 10.32 -3.85
CA GLY A 58 -7.19 9.31 -2.98
C GLY A 58 -7.16 7.89 -3.54
N ARG A 59 -6.42 7.62 -4.62
CA ARG A 59 -6.23 6.28 -5.17
C ARG A 59 -5.34 5.42 -4.27
N VAL A 60 -5.35 4.10 -4.50
CA VAL A 60 -4.52 3.10 -3.79
C VAL A 60 -3.62 2.39 -4.79
N ILE A 61 -2.31 2.36 -4.53
CA ILE A 61 -1.35 1.61 -5.35
C ILE A 61 -1.31 0.16 -4.87
N VAL A 62 -1.50 -0.79 -5.77
CA VAL A 62 -1.37 -2.22 -5.50
C VAL A 62 -0.18 -2.75 -6.29
N VAL A 63 0.87 -3.16 -5.59
CA VAL A 63 2.12 -3.63 -6.18
C VAL A 63 2.19 -5.15 -6.10
N ASP A 64 2.20 -5.83 -7.23
CA ASP A 64 2.58 -7.23 -7.35
C ASP A 64 4.10 -7.34 -7.52
N GLY A 65 4.81 -7.57 -6.42
CA GLY A 65 6.26 -7.81 -6.38
C GLY A 65 6.65 -9.29 -6.53
N GLY A 66 5.68 -10.17 -6.80
CA GLY A 66 5.86 -11.62 -6.77
C GLY A 66 6.07 -12.19 -5.37
N GLY A 67 5.72 -11.45 -4.32
CA GLY A 67 5.88 -11.89 -2.93
C GLY A 67 7.32 -11.96 -2.44
N SER A 68 8.28 -11.39 -3.17
CA SER A 68 9.69 -11.41 -2.76
C SER A 68 9.90 -10.60 -1.48
N LEU A 69 10.59 -11.22 -0.53
CA LEU A 69 11.05 -10.59 0.71
C LEU A 69 12.55 -10.27 0.68
N ARG A 70 13.21 -10.39 -0.48
CA ARG A 70 14.68 -10.19 -0.61
C ARG A 70 15.07 -8.74 -0.87
N ARG A 71 14.14 -7.92 -1.36
CA ARG A 71 14.34 -6.50 -1.69
C ARG A 71 13.08 -5.73 -1.35
N ALA A 72 13.24 -4.60 -0.65
CA ALA A 72 12.13 -3.71 -0.36
C ALA A 72 11.67 -2.96 -1.62
N LEU A 73 10.35 -2.91 -1.85
CA LEU A 73 9.72 -2.18 -2.95
C LEU A 73 9.25 -0.78 -2.53
N LEU A 74 9.22 -0.50 -1.23
CA LEU A 74 8.85 0.78 -0.66
C LEU A 74 9.73 1.06 0.58
N GLY A 75 10.21 2.29 0.69
CA GLY A 75 10.85 2.85 1.88
C GLY A 75 10.22 4.20 2.23
N ASP A 76 10.76 4.87 3.24
CA ASP A 76 10.23 6.11 3.81
C ASP A 76 10.02 7.23 2.79
N MET A 77 11.05 7.56 2.00
CA MET A 77 11.00 8.65 1.02
C MET A 77 9.86 8.51 0.01
N LEU A 78 9.62 7.27 -0.45
CA LEU A 78 8.55 7.00 -1.40
C LEU A 78 7.17 7.02 -0.73
N ALA A 79 7.08 6.58 0.53
CA ALA A 79 5.84 6.66 1.30
C ALA A 79 5.46 8.11 1.61
N GLU A 80 6.42 8.94 2.00
CA GLU A 80 6.25 10.38 2.22
C GLU A 80 5.83 11.09 0.93
N GLN A 81 6.49 10.77 -0.19
CA GLN A 81 6.12 11.33 -1.50
C GLN A 81 4.70 10.94 -1.90
N ALA A 82 4.31 9.68 -1.70
CA ALA A 82 2.95 9.22 -1.97
C ALA A 82 1.92 9.97 -1.11
N ALA A 83 2.22 10.16 0.19
CA ALA A 83 1.37 10.91 1.10
C ALA A 83 1.22 12.36 0.66
N ALA A 84 2.33 13.03 0.33
CA ALA A 84 2.36 14.40 -0.16
C ALA A 84 1.57 14.59 -1.47
N ASN A 85 1.59 13.58 -2.34
CA ASN A 85 0.85 13.60 -3.60
C ASN A 85 -0.62 13.15 -3.45
N GLY A 86 -1.09 12.87 -2.24
CA GLY A 86 -2.50 12.58 -1.96
C GLY A 86 -2.93 11.16 -2.32
N TRP A 87 -2.01 10.19 -2.28
CA TRP A 87 -2.37 8.77 -2.34
C TRP A 87 -3.01 8.34 -1.01
N ALA A 88 -4.05 7.51 -1.08
CA ALA A 88 -4.70 6.98 0.12
C ALA A 88 -3.89 5.86 0.78
N GLY A 89 -3.16 5.08 -0.04
CA GLY A 89 -2.30 4.03 0.48
C GLY A 89 -1.63 3.17 -0.57
N LEU A 90 -0.80 2.25 -0.09
CA LEU A 90 -0.10 1.23 -0.87
C LEU A 90 -0.32 -0.15 -0.26
N VAL A 91 -0.55 -1.14 -1.12
CA VAL A 91 -0.58 -2.57 -0.78
C VAL A 91 0.53 -3.26 -1.57
N ILE A 92 1.51 -3.83 -0.87
CA ILE A 92 2.74 -4.38 -1.44
C ILE A 92 2.75 -5.91 -1.26
N ASN A 93 2.56 -6.65 -2.34
CA ASN A 93 2.86 -8.09 -2.39
C ASN A 93 4.38 -8.29 -2.48
N GLY A 94 5.07 -8.01 -1.37
CA GLY A 94 6.53 -8.01 -1.22
C GLY A 94 6.96 -7.35 0.09
N ALA A 95 8.25 -6.99 0.19
CA ALA A 95 8.81 -6.34 1.38
C ALA A 95 8.84 -4.80 1.31
N VAL A 96 8.91 -4.18 2.49
CA VAL A 96 9.19 -2.75 2.71
C VAL A 96 10.44 -2.56 3.56
N ARG A 97 10.90 -1.31 3.72
CA ARG A 97 11.97 -0.93 4.66
C ARG A 97 11.66 0.39 5.36
N ASP A 98 12.53 0.84 6.25
CA ASP A 98 12.38 2.12 6.97
C ASP A 98 11.06 2.19 7.76
N VAL A 99 10.71 1.08 8.42
CA VAL A 99 9.36 0.84 8.97
C VAL A 99 8.97 1.81 10.08
N ASP A 100 9.94 2.31 10.85
CA ASP A 100 9.69 3.29 11.90
C ASP A 100 9.28 4.64 11.31
N GLN A 101 9.89 5.02 10.19
CA GLN A 101 9.56 6.25 9.46
C GLN A 101 8.22 6.11 8.73
N ILE A 102 7.98 4.97 8.09
CA ILE A 102 6.68 4.66 7.46
C ILE A 102 5.55 4.71 8.50
N ALA A 103 5.77 4.21 9.72
CA ALA A 103 4.79 4.23 10.80
C ALA A 103 4.37 5.64 11.24
N ALA A 104 5.20 6.65 11.01
CA ALA A 104 4.88 8.05 11.26
C ALA A 104 4.24 8.76 10.05
N THR A 105 4.26 8.15 8.86
CA THR A 105 3.71 8.75 7.64
C THR A 105 2.19 8.57 7.60
N ALA A 106 1.46 9.66 7.37
CA ALA A 106 -0.01 9.71 7.33
C ALA A 106 -0.61 9.08 6.05
N ILE A 107 -0.26 7.83 5.76
CA ILE A 107 -0.68 7.05 4.60
C ILE A 107 -0.94 5.60 4.99
N GLY A 108 -1.79 4.90 4.24
CA GLY A 108 -1.96 3.46 4.38
C GLY A 108 -0.80 2.71 3.77
N VAL A 109 -0.17 1.80 4.52
CA VAL A 109 0.82 0.86 3.94
C VAL A 109 0.53 -0.53 4.48
N GLN A 110 0.37 -1.49 3.57
CA GLN A 110 0.28 -2.91 3.87
C GLN A 110 1.32 -3.67 3.07
N ALA A 111 2.05 -4.59 3.69
CA ALA A 111 3.06 -5.42 3.02
C ALA A 111 3.20 -6.80 3.66
N LEU A 112 3.88 -7.73 2.98
CA LEU A 112 4.09 -9.08 3.49
C LEU A 112 5.17 -9.16 4.58
N GLY A 113 6.13 -8.23 4.55
CA GLY A 113 7.21 -8.19 5.52
C GLY A 113 8.14 -7.01 5.30
N GLN A 114 9.28 -7.04 5.99
CA GLN A 114 10.31 -6.01 5.90
C GLN A 114 11.68 -6.61 5.53
N CYS A 115 12.46 -5.89 4.74
CA CYS A 115 13.82 -6.25 4.33
C CYS A 115 14.67 -4.98 4.26
N PRO A 116 15.88 -4.94 4.85
CA PRO A 116 16.81 -3.81 4.69
C PRO A 116 17.15 -3.50 3.22
#